data_AF-A0A2Q4T2J7-F1
#
_entry.id   AF-A0A2Q4T2J7-F1
#
_cell.length_a   1.000
_cell.length_b   1.000
_cell.length_c   1.000
_cell.angle_alpha   90.00
_cell.angle_beta   90.00
_cell.angle_gamma   90.00
#
_symmetry.space_group_name_H-M   'P 1'
#
loop_
_entity.id
_entity.type
_entity.pdbx_description
1 polymer ?
#
loop_
_entity_poly.entity_id
_entity_poly.type
_entity_poly.pdbx_seq_one_letter_code
_entity_poly.pdbx_strand_id
1 'polypeptide(L)'
;MSIVLAAGRGVTQVVERCEAAKESGFLDLSSCQLMYMADAVYMLIKEHEITRVSIQDNAMKKFPKKFVIKFPTATILNMANNEIEEIPDEVGSWKSLKGINGAKNKISKFPDAIFNLENLIYLDLNGNLIEDVDVEKLYTSLPGLVKINLSENPLKDEVKERLKNQKPVKLDLIV
;
A
#
# COMPACT_ATOMS: atom_id res chain seq x y z
N MET A 1 15.54 -1.94 -32.74
CA MET A 1 14.06 -2.12 -32.71
C MET A 1 13.60 -1.60 -31.36
N SER A 2 13.02 -0.40 -31.38
CA SER A 2 13.36 0.71 -30.47
C SER A 2 12.43 0.83 -29.26
N ILE A 3 12.94 1.45 -28.21
CA ILE A 3 12.27 1.87 -26.96
C ILE A 3 10.84 2.43 -27.20
N VAL A 4 10.60 3.06 -28.36
CA VAL A 4 9.31 3.60 -28.79
C VAL A 4 8.20 2.52 -28.91
N LEU A 5 8.51 1.32 -29.42
CA LEU A 5 7.56 0.21 -29.52
C LEU A 5 7.23 -0.40 -28.15
N ALA A 6 8.21 -0.43 -27.24
CA ALA A 6 8.01 -0.90 -25.87
C ALA A 6 7.18 0.12 -25.05
N ALA A 7 7.47 1.41 -25.19
CA ALA A 7 6.69 2.48 -24.58
C ALA A 7 5.24 2.48 -25.06
N GLY A 8 5.00 2.27 -26.38
CA GLY A 8 3.66 2.15 -26.93
C GLY A 8 2.85 1.01 -26.31
N ARG A 9 3.45 -0.17 -26.15
CA ARG A 9 2.79 -1.32 -25.50
C ARG A 9 2.47 -1.09 -24.03
N GLY A 10 3.38 -0.45 -23.28
CA GLY A 10 3.14 -0.10 -21.88
C GLY A 10 1.98 0.87 -21.72
N VAL A 11 1.89 1.89 -22.57
CA VAL A 11 0.77 2.84 -22.57
C VAL A 11 -0.55 2.14 -22.90
N THR A 12 -0.58 1.31 -23.96
CA THR A 12 -1.79 0.57 -24.33
C THR A 12 -2.27 -0.33 -23.18
N GLN A 13 -1.36 -1.06 -22.53
CA GLN A 13 -1.69 -1.90 -21.39
C GLN A 13 -2.31 -1.11 -20.23
N VAL A 14 -1.73 0.04 -19.87
CA VAL A 14 -2.28 0.89 -18.79
C VAL A 14 -3.69 1.35 -19.15
N VAL A 15 -3.92 1.79 -20.38
CA VAL A 15 -5.24 2.24 -20.85
C VAL A 15 -6.26 1.11 -20.78
N GLU A 16 -5.93 -0.08 -21.31
CA GLU A 16 -6.82 -1.26 -21.25
C GLU A 16 -7.21 -1.62 -19.82
N ARG A 17 -6.26 -1.57 -18.88
CA ARG A 17 -6.54 -1.86 -17.47
C ARG A 17 -7.31 -0.76 -16.77
N CYS A 18 -7.16 0.50 -17.20
CA CYS A 18 -8.04 1.58 -16.77
C CYS A 18 -9.47 1.36 -17.26
N GLU A 19 -9.68 0.93 -18.50
CA GLU A 19 -11.01 0.60 -19.01
C GLU A 19 -11.63 -0.58 -18.25
N ALA A 20 -10.88 -1.65 -18.01
CA ALA A 20 -11.35 -2.78 -17.20
C ALA A 20 -11.70 -2.38 -15.74
N ALA A 21 -10.99 -1.41 -15.19
CA ALA A 21 -11.26 -0.88 -13.85
C ALA A 21 -12.61 -0.14 -13.77
N LYS A 22 -13.10 0.44 -14.86
CA LYS A 22 -14.39 1.15 -14.90
C LYS A 22 -15.56 0.22 -14.63
N GLU A 23 -15.48 -1.03 -15.11
CA GLU A 23 -16.53 -2.03 -14.93
C GLU A 23 -16.36 -2.79 -13.61
N SER A 24 -15.12 -3.10 -13.23
CA SER A 24 -14.82 -3.97 -12.08
C SER A 24 -14.62 -3.24 -10.76
N GLY A 25 -14.36 -1.93 -10.80
CA GLY A 25 -13.92 -1.15 -9.63
C GLY A 25 -12.52 -1.53 -9.14
N PHE A 26 -11.76 -2.36 -9.87
CA PHE A 26 -10.41 -2.76 -9.53
C PHE A 26 -9.41 -2.17 -10.53
N LEU A 27 -8.63 -1.19 -10.07
CA LEU A 27 -7.52 -0.63 -10.85
C LEU A 27 -6.27 -1.48 -10.65
N ASP A 28 -6.00 -2.37 -11.60
CA ASP A 28 -4.78 -3.18 -11.61
C ASP A 28 -3.73 -2.56 -12.55
N LEU A 29 -2.66 -2.00 -12.00
CA LEU A 29 -1.51 -1.46 -12.73
C LEU A 29 -0.23 -2.21 -12.38
N SER A 30 -0.35 -3.48 -12.02
CA SER A 30 0.77 -4.34 -11.66
C SER A 30 1.72 -4.59 -12.84
N SER A 31 3.04 -4.60 -12.61
CA SER A 31 4.02 -4.95 -13.66
C SER A 31 3.97 -4.06 -14.91
N CYS A 32 3.62 -2.77 -14.75
CA CYS A 32 3.56 -1.79 -15.83
C CYS A 32 4.83 -0.95 -15.96
N GLN A 33 5.91 -1.29 -15.23
CA GLN A 33 7.19 -0.56 -15.18
C GLN A 33 7.03 0.91 -14.77
N LEU A 34 6.05 1.20 -13.91
CA LEU A 34 5.73 2.55 -13.48
C LEU A 34 6.80 3.08 -12.53
N MET A 35 7.35 4.26 -12.82
CA MET A 35 8.20 5.01 -11.90
C MET A 35 7.41 6.03 -11.07
N TYR A 36 6.28 6.49 -11.60
CA TYR A 36 5.34 7.42 -10.97
C TYR A 36 3.94 7.21 -11.56
N MET A 37 2.93 7.70 -10.85
CA MET A 37 1.56 7.67 -11.37
C MET A 37 1.32 8.86 -12.30
N ALA A 38 0.97 8.61 -13.55
CA ALA A 38 0.65 9.65 -14.52
C ALA A 38 -0.76 10.21 -14.31
N ASP A 39 -0.92 11.53 -14.49
CA ASP A 39 -2.22 12.20 -14.27
C ASP A 39 -3.32 11.73 -15.23
N ALA A 40 -2.94 11.25 -16.42
CA ALA A 40 -3.86 10.67 -17.39
C ALA A 40 -4.65 9.48 -16.81
N VAL A 41 -4.05 8.67 -15.93
CA VAL A 41 -4.75 7.55 -15.30
C VAL A 41 -5.91 8.04 -14.43
N TYR A 42 -5.69 9.11 -13.64
CA TYR A 42 -6.77 9.71 -12.86
C TYR A 42 -7.87 10.32 -13.73
N MET A 43 -7.53 10.82 -14.92
CA MET A 43 -8.51 11.36 -15.87
C MET A 43 -9.36 10.25 -16.49
N LEU A 44 -8.74 9.13 -16.86
CA LEU A 44 -9.43 8.01 -17.49
C LEU A 44 -10.50 7.39 -16.60
N ILE A 45 -10.26 7.33 -15.28
CA ILE A 45 -11.16 6.68 -14.31
C ILE A 45 -11.90 7.66 -13.39
N LYS A 46 -11.89 8.97 -13.69
CA LYS A 46 -12.39 10.04 -12.81
C LYS A 46 -13.83 9.86 -12.30
N GLU A 47 -14.69 9.24 -13.09
CA GLU A 47 -16.12 9.10 -12.83
C GLU A 47 -16.52 7.69 -12.37
N HIS A 48 -15.54 6.83 -12.15
CA HIS A 48 -15.77 5.44 -11.78
C HIS A 48 -15.29 5.18 -10.36
N GLU A 49 -16.09 4.42 -9.63
CA GLU A 49 -15.75 4.06 -8.27
C GLU A 49 -14.66 2.99 -8.26
N ILE A 50 -13.54 3.27 -7.61
CA ILE A 50 -12.43 2.32 -7.46
C ILE A 50 -12.40 1.82 -6.02
N THR A 51 -12.71 0.55 -5.85
CA THR A 51 -12.77 -0.13 -4.55
C THR A 51 -11.47 -0.88 -4.22
N ARG A 52 -10.64 -1.14 -5.22
CA ARG A 52 -9.36 -1.85 -5.08
C ARG A 52 -8.31 -1.24 -6.01
N VAL A 53 -7.08 -1.09 -5.54
CA VAL A 53 -5.97 -0.56 -6.34
C VAL A 53 -4.74 -1.46 -6.17
N SER A 54 -4.11 -1.85 -7.28
CA SER A 54 -2.82 -2.54 -7.30
C SER A 54 -1.84 -1.79 -8.18
N ILE A 55 -0.66 -1.48 -7.63
CA ILE A 55 0.52 -0.96 -8.34
C ILE A 55 1.74 -1.85 -8.07
N GLN A 56 1.53 -3.12 -7.70
CA GLN A 56 2.62 -4.03 -7.37
C GLN A 56 3.60 -4.25 -8.53
N ASP A 57 4.81 -4.70 -8.24
CA ASP A 57 5.83 -5.06 -9.24
C ASP A 57 6.13 -3.90 -10.21
N ASN A 58 6.35 -2.70 -9.68
CA ASN A 58 6.73 -1.52 -10.44
C ASN A 58 8.05 -0.95 -9.88
N ALA A 59 8.47 0.22 -10.36
CA ALA A 59 9.70 0.90 -9.93
C ALA A 59 9.37 2.23 -9.22
N MET A 60 8.26 2.27 -8.48
CA MET A 60 7.82 3.50 -7.81
C MET A 60 8.66 3.76 -6.57
N LYS A 61 9.32 4.92 -6.53
CA LYS A 61 10.09 5.39 -5.35
C LYS A 61 9.24 6.17 -4.34
N LYS A 62 8.17 6.79 -4.82
CA LYS A 62 7.27 7.63 -4.01
C LYS A 62 5.87 7.07 -4.02
N PHE A 63 5.23 7.13 -2.85
CA PHE A 63 3.81 6.85 -2.74
C PHE A 63 2.98 7.85 -3.57
N PRO A 64 2.02 7.40 -4.39
CA PRO A 64 1.15 8.30 -5.15
C PRO A 64 0.07 8.94 -4.25
N LYS A 65 0.43 10.03 -3.56
CA LYS A 65 -0.42 10.76 -2.59
C LYS A 65 -1.85 11.05 -3.08
N LYS A 66 -2.02 11.30 -4.38
CA LYS A 66 -3.35 11.56 -4.99
C LYS A 66 -4.32 10.38 -4.84
N PHE A 67 -3.84 9.15 -4.58
CA PHE A 67 -4.70 7.97 -4.36
C PHE A 67 -5.73 8.21 -3.26
N VAL A 68 -5.32 8.86 -2.17
CA VAL A 68 -6.18 9.16 -1.02
C VAL A 68 -7.41 9.98 -1.42
N ILE A 69 -7.23 10.94 -2.34
CA ILE A 69 -8.30 11.85 -2.79
C ILE A 69 -9.04 11.28 -4.01
N LYS A 70 -8.33 10.54 -4.87
CA LYS A 70 -8.88 10.02 -6.13
C LYS A 70 -9.63 8.70 -5.97
N PHE A 71 -9.29 7.89 -4.97
CA PHE A 71 -9.89 6.60 -4.71
C PHE A 71 -10.43 6.51 -3.27
N PRO A 72 -11.28 7.46 -2.84
CA PRO A 72 -11.68 7.58 -1.44
C PRO A 72 -12.47 6.37 -0.93
N THR A 73 -13.06 5.56 -1.81
CA THR A 73 -13.82 4.36 -1.47
C THR A 73 -12.99 3.08 -1.52
N ALA A 74 -11.71 3.15 -1.91
CA ALA A 74 -10.89 1.96 -2.00
C ALA A 74 -10.67 1.31 -0.63
N THR A 75 -10.89 0.00 -0.59
CA THR A 75 -10.76 -0.83 0.60
C THR A 75 -9.46 -1.64 0.61
N ILE A 76 -8.88 -1.90 -0.56
CA ILE A 76 -7.64 -2.66 -0.71
C ILE A 76 -6.63 -1.85 -1.51
N LEU A 77 -5.43 -1.70 -0.95
CA LEU A 77 -4.26 -1.14 -1.63
C LEU A 77 -3.14 -2.19 -1.66
N ASN A 78 -2.68 -2.52 -2.86
CA ASN A 78 -1.48 -3.33 -3.06
C ASN A 78 -0.40 -2.50 -3.76
N MET A 79 0.74 -2.33 -3.10
CA MET A 79 1.91 -1.63 -3.60
C MET A 79 3.19 -2.43 -3.36
N ALA A 80 3.07 -3.75 -3.23
CA ALA A 80 4.20 -4.63 -2.98
C ALA A 80 5.23 -4.60 -4.12
N ASN A 81 6.48 -4.99 -3.83
CA ASN A 81 7.56 -5.06 -4.83
C ASN A 81 7.73 -3.75 -5.61
N ASN A 82 8.03 -2.67 -4.88
CA ASN A 82 8.37 -1.37 -5.43
C ASN A 82 9.62 -0.84 -4.70
N GLU A 83 9.96 0.43 -4.91
CA GLU A 83 11.07 1.11 -4.23
C GLU A 83 10.55 2.21 -3.28
N ILE A 84 9.32 2.09 -2.77
CA ILE A 84 8.68 3.15 -1.98
C ILE A 84 9.45 3.35 -0.67
N GLU A 85 9.93 4.58 -0.44
CA GLU A 85 10.73 4.93 0.74
C GLU A 85 9.88 5.38 1.94
N GLU A 86 8.69 5.92 1.68
CA GLU A 86 7.80 6.43 2.73
C GLU A 86 6.32 6.27 2.36
N ILE A 87 5.50 6.01 3.37
CA ILE A 87 4.05 6.13 3.31
C ILE A 87 3.71 7.46 3.99
N PRO A 88 3.06 8.41 3.29
CA PRO A 88 2.95 9.77 3.77
C PRO A 88 1.71 9.99 4.65
N ASP A 89 1.72 11.04 5.47
CA ASP A 89 0.69 11.31 6.49
C ASP A 89 -0.74 11.40 5.95
N GLU A 90 -0.89 11.83 4.70
CA GLU A 90 -2.20 11.93 4.05
C GLU A 90 -2.94 10.57 4.01
N VAL A 91 -2.22 9.45 4.04
CA VAL A 91 -2.82 8.10 4.09
C VAL A 91 -3.72 7.92 5.30
N GLY A 92 -3.47 8.60 6.42
CA GLY A 92 -4.32 8.51 7.61
C GLY A 92 -5.75 9.04 7.43
N SER A 93 -6.02 9.76 6.34
CA SER A 93 -7.36 10.19 5.95
C SER A 93 -8.12 9.18 5.07
N TRP A 94 -7.46 8.11 4.62
CA TRP A 94 -8.06 7.10 3.75
C TRP A 94 -8.86 6.04 4.54
N LYS A 95 -9.92 6.50 5.23
CA LYS A 95 -10.65 5.72 6.25
C LYS A 95 -11.34 4.44 5.73
N SER A 96 -11.52 4.30 4.43
CA SER A 96 -12.15 3.13 3.80
C SER A 96 -11.22 1.92 3.71
N LEU A 97 -9.90 2.09 3.85
CA LEU A 97 -8.94 1.01 3.74
C LEU A 97 -9.15 -0.07 4.81
N LYS A 98 -9.18 -1.31 4.33
CA LYS A 98 -9.27 -2.56 5.11
C LYS A 98 -8.04 -3.43 4.95
N GLY A 99 -7.35 -3.33 3.83
CA GLY A 99 -6.14 -4.11 3.54
C GLY A 99 -5.08 -3.28 2.84
N ILE A 100 -3.87 -3.30 3.40
CA ILE A 100 -2.68 -2.69 2.78
C ILE A 100 -1.61 -3.76 2.63
N ASN A 101 -1.12 -3.94 1.40
CA ASN A 101 0.10 -4.70 1.14
C ASN A 101 1.18 -3.75 0.62
N GLY A 102 2.13 -3.40 1.48
CA GLY A 102 3.32 -2.61 1.18
C GLY A 102 4.61 -3.42 1.29
N ALA A 103 4.53 -4.75 1.18
CA ALA A 103 5.68 -5.63 1.31
C ALA A 103 6.78 -5.36 0.26
N LYS A 104 8.03 -5.65 0.58
CA LYS A 104 9.18 -5.57 -0.34
C LYS A 104 9.32 -4.18 -0.97
N ASN A 105 9.41 -3.18 -0.12
CA ASN A 105 9.67 -1.78 -0.47
C ASN A 105 10.95 -1.30 0.26
N LYS A 106 11.14 0.02 0.40
CA LYS A 106 12.26 0.65 1.11
C LYS A 106 11.78 1.51 2.27
N ILE A 107 10.64 1.17 2.86
CA ILE A 107 10.02 1.95 3.93
C ILE A 107 10.91 1.89 5.17
N SER A 108 11.52 3.02 5.54
CA SER A 108 12.50 3.07 6.64
C SER A 108 11.90 3.33 8.02
N LYS A 109 10.64 3.78 8.08
CA LYS A 109 9.93 4.08 9.33
C LYS A 109 8.51 3.55 9.26
N PHE A 110 8.02 3.01 10.37
CA PHE A 110 6.60 2.72 10.48
C PHE A 110 5.81 4.04 10.36
N PRO A 111 4.82 4.13 9.46
CA PRO A 111 4.07 5.38 9.27
C PRO A 111 2.97 5.53 10.32
N ASP A 112 3.11 6.50 11.22
CA ASP A 112 2.10 6.82 12.26
C ASP A 112 0.71 7.07 11.68
N ALA A 113 0.64 7.53 10.42
CA ALA A 113 -0.60 7.70 9.67
C ALA A 113 -1.47 6.43 9.61
N ILE A 114 -0.86 5.24 9.63
CA ILE A 114 -1.60 3.97 9.63
C ILE A 114 -2.46 3.83 10.88
N PHE A 115 -2.06 4.37 12.04
CA PHE A 115 -2.87 4.29 13.27
C PHE A 115 -4.22 5.00 13.15
N ASN A 116 -4.38 5.89 12.17
CA ASN A 116 -5.64 6.56 11.89
C ASN A 116 -6.60 5.72 11.04
N LEU A 117 -6.21 4.53 10.58
CA LEU A 117 -7.00 3.65 9.73
C LEU A 117 -7.84 2.67 10.55
N GLU A 118 -8.88 3.17 11.20
CA GLU A 118 -9.72 2.41 12.16
C GLU A 118 -10.36 1.13 11.57
N ASN A 119 -10.58 1.12 10.25
CA ASN A 119 -11.17 -0.02 9.53
C ASN A 119 -10.14 -1.03 9.01
N LEU A 120 -8.85 -0.84 9.30
CA LEU A 120 -7.78 -1.70 8.80
C LEU A 120 -7.84 -3.08 9.47
N ILE A 121 -7.84 -4.13 8.64
CA ILE A 121 -7.93 -5.53 9.04
C ILE A 121 -6.61 -6.26 8.75
N TYR A 122 -5.98 -5.93 7.61
CA TYR A 122 -4.76 -6.58 7.14
C TYR A 122 -3.70 -5.53 6.82
N LEU A 123 -2.50 -5.70 7.39
CA LEU A 123 -1.34 -4.88 7.08
C LEU A 123 -0.12 -5.77 6.82
N ASP A 124 0.40 -5.72 5.60
CA ASP A 124 1.65 -6.38 5.25
C ASP A 124 2.72 -5.34 4.90
N LEU A 125 3.79 -5.29 5.69
CA LEU A 125 4.97 -4.43 5.50
C LEU A 125 6.26 -5.27 5.56
N ASN A 126 6.17 -6.57 5.27
CA ASN A 126 7.33 -7.45 5.21
C ASN A 126 8.42 -6.91 4.26
N GLY A 127 9.69 -7.21 4.53
CA GLY A 127 10.77 -6.91 3.59
C GLY A 127 11.00 -5.42 3.36
N ASN A 128 10.93 -4.63 4.44
CA ASN A 128 11.19 -3.18 4.43
C ASN A 128 12.40 -2.86 5.34
N LEU A 129 12.60 -1.59 5.66
CA LEU A 129 13.71 -1.09 6.47
C LEU A 129 13.22 -0.52 7.81
N ILE A 130 12.10 -1.02 8.34
CA ILE A 130 11.49 -0.52 9.57
C ILE A 130 12.27 -1.02 10.78
N GLU A 131 12.81 -0.10 11.58
CA GLU A 131 13.56 -0.45 12.81
C GLU A 131 12.71 -0.39 14.09
N ASP A 132 11.62 0.37 14.07
CA ASP A 132 10.82 0.66 15.25
C ASP A 132 9.33 0.83 14.91
N VAL A 133 8.47 0.56 15.88
CA VAL A 133 7.02 0.79 15.82
C VAL A 133 6.50 1.07 17.22
N ASP A 134 5.58 2.03 17.33
CA ASP A 134 4.84 2.27 18.56
C ASP A 134 3.87 1.11 18.83
N VAL A 135 4.34 0.12 19.60
CA VAL A 135 3.59 -1.10 19.94
C VAL A 135 2.29 -0.79 20.68
N GLU A 136 2.28 0.25 21.53
CA GLU A 136 1.10 0.62 22.30
C GLU A 136 0.01 1.19 21.37
N LYS A 137 0.39 2.14 20.50
CA LYS A 137 -0.54 2.66 19.48
C LYS A 137 -1.00 1.58 18.51
N LEU A 138 -0.11 0.68 18.10
CA LEU A 138 -0.45 -0.42 17.18
C LEU A 138 -1.62 -1.25 17.70
N TYR A 139 -1.65 -1.55 19.00
CA TYR A 139 -2.68 -2.39 19.61
C TYR A 139 -3.91 -1.63 20.10
N THR A 140 -3.77 -0.33 20.40
CA THR A 140 -4.89 0.50 20.88
C THR A 140 -5.63 1.24 19.77
N SER A 141 -4.93 1.70 18.74
CA SER A 141 -5.51 2.52 17.66
C SER A 141 -6.04 1.71 16.47
N LEU A 142 -5.71 0.42 16.37
CA LEU A 142 -6.17 -0.46 15.30
C LEU A 142 -7.03 -1.61 15.85
N PRO A 143 -8.24 -1.33 16.38
CA PRO A 143 -9.08 -2.34 17.02
C PRO A 143 -9.58 -3.43 16.04
N GLY A 144 -9.63 -3.14 14.74
CA GLY A 144 -10.05 -4.08 13.69
C GLY A 144 -8.94 -4.98 13.15
N LEU A 145 -7.67 -4.75 13.53
CA LEU A 145 -6.54 -5.44 12.92
C LEU A 145 -6.52 -6.91 13.31
N VAL A 146 -6.56 -7.77 12.30
CA VAL A 146 -6.54 -9.23 12.44
C VAL A 146 -5.20 -9.80 12.03
N LYS A 147 -4.49 -9.17 11.10
CA LYS A 147 -3.17 -9.65 10.68
C LYS A 147 -2.21 -8.50 10.43
N ILE A 148 -1.01 -8.64 10.98
CA ILE A 148 0.12 -7.79 10.68
C ILE A 148 1.38 -8.62 10.40
N ASN A 149 2.06 -8.26 9.32
CA ASN A 149 3.34 -8.85 8.94
C ASN A 149 4.41 -7.75 8.86
N LEU A 150 5.40 -7.85 9.73
CA LEU A 150 6.58 -6.98 9.80
C LEU A 150 7.87 -7.81 9.65
N SER A 151 7.78 -9.07 9.20
CA SER A 151 8.95 -9.92 9.00
C SER A 151 9.93 -9.32 7.99
N GLU A 152 11.18 -9.76 8.01
CA GLU A 152 12.22 -9.23 7.10
C GLU A 152 12.39 -7.70 7.20
N ASN A 153 12.16 -7.13 8.39
CA ASN A 153 12.52 -5.75 8.74
C ASN A 153 13.63 -5.75 9.81
N PRO A 154 14.51 -4.74 9.83
CA PRO A 154 15.53 -4.57 10.86
C PRO A 154 14.97 -4.08 12.21
N LEU A 155 13.82 -4.61 12.64
CA LEU A 155 13.20 -4.25 13.92
C LEU A 155 14.16 -4.55 15.07
N LYS A 156 14.34 -3.57 15.98
CA LYS A 156 15.12 -3.75 17.21
C LYS A 156 14.54 -4.91 18.04
N ASP A 157 15.42 -5.66 18.71
CA ASP A 157 14.99 -6.85 19.47
C ASP A 157 14.00 -6.50 20.60
N GLU A 158 14.22 -5.38 21.29
CA GLU A 158 13.30 -4.84 22.29
C GLU A 158 11.88 -4.61 21.73
N VAL A 159 11.78 -4.15 20.47
CA VAL A 159 10.50 -3.91 19.80
C VAL A 159 9.85 -5.24 19.43
N LYS A 160 10.61 -6.21 18.92
CA LYS A 160 10.11 -7.56 18.62
C LYS A 160 9.58 -8.26 19.88
N GLU A 161 10.29 -8.14 21.00
CA GLU A 161 9.85 -8.69 22.28
C GLU A 161 8.55 -8.04 22.76
N ARG A 162 8.46 -6.71 22.72
CA ARG A 162 7.21 -5.99 23.06
C ARG A 162 6.05 -6.42 22.17
N LEU A 163 6.28 -6.51 20.84
CA LEU A 163 5.28 -6.96 19.88
C LEU A 163 4.76 -8.37 20.25
N LYS A 164 5.65 -9.32 20.57
CA LYS A 164 5.25 -10.69 20.94
C LYS A 164 4.56 -10.76 22.31
N ASN A 165 5.07 -10.06 23.32
CA ASN A 165 4.60 -10.15 24.70
C ASN A 165 3.26 -9.41 24.93
N GLN A 166 3.01 -8.33 24.19
CA GLN A 166 1.80 -7.51 24.32
C GLN A 166 0.75 -7.81 23.24
N LYS A 167 1.00 -8.85 22.42
CA LYS A 167 0.16 -9.24 21.28
C LYS A 167 -1.28 -9.56 21.72
N PRO A 168 -2.30 -8.92 21.14
CA PRO A 168 -3.69 -9.34 21.32
C PRO A 168 -3.94 -10.75 20.77
N VAL A 169 -4.72 -11.58 21.48
CA VAL A 169 -5.01 -12.98 21.09
C VAL A 169 -5.57 -13.09 19.67
N LYS A 170 -6.40 -12.15 19.26
CA LYS A 170 -7.05 -12.12 17.93
C LYS A 170 -6.12 -11.78 16.77
N LEU A 171 -4.94 -11.23 17.06
CA LEU A 171 -4.02 -10.74 16.05
C LEU A 171 -3.16 -11.90 15.55
N ASP A 172 -3.00 -12.03 14.25
CA ASP A 172 -1.93 -12.81 13.63
C ASP A 172 -0.73 -11.88 13.42
N LEU A 173 0.41 -12.22 14.01
CA LEU A 173 1.61 -11.37 14.06
C LEU A 173 2.78 -12.16 13.52
N ILE A 174 3.47 -11.59 12.54
CA ILE A 174 4.68 -12.15 11.95
C ILE A 174 5.79 -11.09 12.07
N VAL A 175 6.83 -11.36 12.88
CA VAL A 175 7.95 -10.46 13.21
C VAL A 175 9.27 -11.22 13.37
#